data_AF-A0A842VEL1-F1
#
_entry.id   AF-A0A842VEL1-F1
#
_cell.length_a   1.000
_cell.length_b   1.000
_cell.length_c   1.000
_cell.angle_alpha   90.00
_cell.angle_beta   90.00
_cell.angle_gamma   90.00
#
_symmetry.space_group_name_H-M   'P 1'
#
loop_
_entity.id
_entity.type
_entity.pdbx_description
1 polymer ?
#
loop_
_entity_poly.entity_id
_entity_poly.type
_entity_poly.pdbx_seq_one_letter_code
_entity_poly.pdbx_strand_id
1 'polypeptide(L)'
;MILYYALLIIDPSLIGIFINPFIVQFTIFTRVYFIACLLGVLIPGILFAIRSIKSDKPEINLQGKLLLIAFISFTIGALLTSSIPQMTIKVIARLILVTSSLEFYMGYLLPNWVKKILLKNDN
;
A
#
# COMPACT_ATOMS: atom_id res chain seq x y z
N MET A 1 8.71 -16.23 -1.94
CA MET A 1 9.83 -15.66 -1.16
C MET A 1 11.14 -16.35 -1.52
N ILE A 2 11.40 -17.61 -1.15
CA ILE A 2 12.70 -18.28 -1.38
C ILE A 2 13.09 -18.35 -2.88
N LEU A 3 12.16 -18.77 -3.76
CA LEU A 3 12.40 -18.83 -5.21
C LEU A 3 12.74 -17.46 -5.83
N TYR A 4 12.08 -16.39 -5.37
CA TYR A 4 12.32 -15.03 -5.87
C TYR A 4 13.75 -14.57 -5.53
N TYR A 5 14.20 -14.82 -4.30
CA TYR A 5 15.57 -14.51 -3.88
C TYR A 5 16.62 -15.35 -4.61
N ALA A 6 16.34 -16.64 -4.86
CA ALA A 6 17.24 -17.49 -5.65
C ALA A 6 17.43 -16.94 -7.07
N LEU A 7 16.34 -16.56 -7.75
CA LEU A 7 16.41 -15.96 -9.10
C LEU A 7 17.18 -14.64 -9.10
N LEU A 8 17.07 -13.84 -8.05
CA LEU A 8 17.75 -12.54 -7.94
C LEU A 8 19.27 -12.68 -7.84
N ILE A 9 19.75 -13.75 -7.21
CA ILE A 9 21.18 -14.03 -7.03
C ILE A 9 21.77 -14.68 -8.30
N ILE A 10 21.00 -15.54 -8.98
CA ILE A 10 21.47 -16.25 -10.18
C ILE A 10 21.55 -15.29 -11.37
N ASP A 11 20.46 -14.57 -11.66
CA ASP A 11 20.40 -13.62 -12.76
C ASP A 11 19.28 -12.58 -12.52
N PRO A 12 19.62 -11.32 -12.17
CA PRO A 12 18.65 -10.26 -11.95
C PRO A 12 17.72 -10.00 -13.15
N SER A 13 18.16 -10.30 -14.38
CA SER A 13 17.38 -10.07 -15.60
C SER A 13 16.09 -10.91 -15.65
N LEU A 14 16.07 -12.06 -14.94
CA LEU A 14 14.89 -12.93 -14.82
C LEU A 14 13.76 -12.28 -14.01
N ILE A 15 14.08 -11.27 -13.19
CA ILE A 15 13.13 -10.57 -12.33
C ILE A 15 12.71 -9.24 -12.94
N GLY A 16 13.63 -8.56 -13.62
CA GLY A 16 13.33 -7.35 -14.37
C GLY A 16 14.59 -6.66 -14.88
N ILE A 17 14.37 -5.74 -15.80
CA ILE A 17 15.42 -4.91 -16.39
C ILE A 17 15.12 -3.43 -16.17
N PHE A 18 16.16 -2.63 -15.99
CA PHE A 18 16.03 -1.18 -15.98
C PHE A 18 16.03 -0.68 -17.43
N ILE A 19 14.93 -0.05 -17.85
CA ILE A 19 14.88 0.69 -19.13
C ILE A 19 15.51 2.07 -18.96
N ASN A 20 15.38 2.67 -17.77
CA ASN A 20 15.91 3.98 -17.38
C ASN A 20 16.17 3.91 -15.86
N PRO A 21 17.01 4.78 -15.22
CA PRO A 21 17.27 4.72 -13.77
C PRO A 21 16.01 4.75 -12.90
N PHE A 22 14.93 5.33 -13.44
CA PHE A 22 13.64 5.47 -12.76
C PHE A 22 12.55 4.52 -13.29
N ILE A 23 12.84 3.73 -14.34
CA ILE A 23 11.87 2.84 -14.99
C ILE A 23 12.40 1.41 -15.00
N VAL A 24 11.91 0.62 -14.05
CA VAL A 24 12.02 -0.83 -14.08
C VAL A 24 10.88 -1.43 -14.90
N GLN A 25 11.21 -2.38 -15.77
CA GLN A 25 10.27 -3.26 -16.44
C GLN A 25 10.37 -4.66 -15.81
N PHE A 26 9.35 -5.01 -15.04
CA PHE A 26 9.27 -6.31 -14.38
C PHE A 26 8.82 -7.39 -15.35
N THR A 27 9.42 -8.58 -15.21
CA THR A 27 8.97 -9.79 -15.90
C THR A 27 7.59 -10.21 -15.41
N ILE A 28 6.89 -11.05 -16.18
CA ILE A 28 5.56 -11.54 -15.82
C ILE A 28 5.56 -12.27 -14.47
N PHE A 29 6.61 -13.05 -14.20
CA PHE A 29 6.82 -13.76 -12.94
C PHE A 29 6.81 -12.78 -11.75
N THR A 30 7.59 -11.71 -11.84
CA THR A 30 7.66 -10.68 -10.80
C THR A 30 6.35 -9.94 -10.60
N ARG A 31 5.59 -9.67 -11.67
CA ARG A 31 4.27 -9.02 -11.56
C ARG A 31 3.25 -9.91 -10.85
N VAL A 32 3.16 -11.19 -11.23
CA VAL A 32 2.28 -12.17 -10.56
C VAL A 32 2.67 -12.30 -9.09
N TYR A 33 3.96 -12.39 -8.80
CA TYR A 33 4.48 -12.44 -7.45
C TYR A 33 4.09 -11.21 -6.62
N PHE A 34 4.21 -10.01 -7.20
CA PHE A 34 3.78 -8.77 -6.53
C PHE A 34 2.29 -8.75 -6.26
N ILE A 35 1.45 -9.16 -7.21
CA ILE A 35 0.00 -9.24 -7.00
C ILE A 35 -0.33 -10.22 -5.87
N ALA A 36 0.32 -11.38 -5.81
CA ALA A 36 0.14 -12.33 -4.73
C ALA A 36 0.51 -11.74 -3.36
N CYS A 37 1.64 -11.03 -3.27
CA CYS A 37 2.05 -10.35 -2.05
C CYS A 37 1.07 -9.22 -1.67
N LEU A 38 0.60 -8.46 -2.66
CA LEU A 38 -0.36 -7.38 -2.48
C LEU A 38 -1.67 -7.92 -1.89
N LEU A 39 -2.22 -8.99 -2.45
CA LEU A 39 -3.42 -9.66 -1.93
C LEU A 39 -3.19 -10.23 -0.52
N GLY A 40 -2.02 -10.80 -0.26
CA GLY A 40 -1.65 -11.32 1.05
C GLY A 40 -1.65 -10.27 2.16
N VAL A 41 -1.37 -9.00 1.84
CA VAL A 41 -1.45 -7.87 2.78
C VAL A 41 -2.84 -7.23 2.77
N LEU A 42 -3.43 -7.07 1.59
CA LEU A 42 -4.68 -6.33 1.40
C LEU A 42 -5.88 -7.01 2.05
N ILE A 43 -6.03 -8.33 1.85
CA ILE A 43 -7.18 -9.08 2.39
C ILE A 43 -7.22 -9.01 3.93
N PRO A 44 -6.17 -9.40 4.67
CA PRO A 44 -6.20 -9.28 6.13
C PRO A 44 -6.24 -7.83 6.60
N GLY A 45 -5.59 -6.91 5.87
CA GLY A 45 -5.62 -5.48 6.16
C GLY A 45 -7.03 -4.88 6.12
N ILE A 46 -7.79 -5.17 5.06
CA ILE A 46 -9.19 -4.74 4.91
C ILE A 46 -10.06 -5.39 5.98
N LEU A 47 -9.90 -6.70 6.24
CA LEU A 47 -10.66 -7.38 7.29
C LEU A 47 -10.41 -6.76 8.68
N PHE A 48 -9.16 -6.42 8.99
CA PHE A 48 -8.80 -5.71 10.21
C PHE A 48 -9.46 -4.32 10.26
N ALA A 49 -9.35 -3.54 9.18
CA ALA A 49 -9.94 -2.21 9.10
C ALA A 49 -11.46 -2.25 9.31
N ILE A 50 -12.17 -3.17 8.65
CA ILE A 50 -13.63 -3.35 8.79
C ILE A 50 -14.01 -3.72 10.22
N ARG A 51 -13.26 -4.60 10.88
CA ARG A 51 -13.51 -4.95 12.29
C ARG A 51 -13.31 -3.75 13.21
N SER A 52 -12.27 -2.96 12.99
CA SER A 52 -12.00 -1.74 13.74
C SER A 52 -13.10 -0.69 13.55
N ILE A 53 -13.64 -0.54 12.32
CA ILE A 53 -14.80 0.33 12.04
C ILE A 53 -16.03 -0.10 12.85
N LYS A 54 -16.22 -1.38 13.13
CA LYS A 54 -17.38 -1.87 13.90
C LYS A 54 -17.22 -1.74 15.42
N SER A 55 -16.11 -1.19 15.91
CA SER A 55 -15.88 -0.98 17.34
C SER A 55 -16.71 0.18 17.89
N ASP A 56 -17.28 0.00 19.08
CA ASP A 56 -18.01 1.06 19.81
C ASP A 56 -17.10 2.20 20.28
N LYS A 57 -15.80 1.93 20.45
CA LYS A 57 -14.82 2.97 20.80
C LYS A 57 -14.56 3.88 19.60
N PRO A 58 -14.82 5.20 19.68
CA PRO A 58 -14.72 6.12 18.55
C PRO A 58 -13.31 6.23 17.98
N GLU A 59 -12.28 6.08 18.83
CA GLU A 59 -10.89 6.06 18.39
C GLU A 59 -10.58 4.87 17.47
N ILE A 60 -11.04 3.68 17.85
CA ILE A 60 -10.82 2.45 17.07
C ILE A 60 -11.63 2.49 15.77
N ASN A 61 -12.86 3.03 15.82
CA ASN A 61 -13.68 3.27 14.64
C ASN A 61 -12.94 4.17 13.62
N LEU A 62 -12.37 5.27 14.10
CA LEU A 62 -11.63 6.21 13.27
C LEU A 62 -10.33 5.61 12.70
N GLN A 63 -9.58 4.85 13.51
CA GLN A 63 -8.42 4.09 13.04
C GLN A 63 -8.79 3.15 11.90
N GLY A 64 -9.90 2.41 12.05
CA GLY A 64 -10.39 1.50 11.02
C GLY A 64 -10.71 2.23 9.70
N LYS A 65 -11.35 3.40 9.77
CA LYS A 65 -11.65 4.22 8.57
C LYS A 65 -10.37 4.68 7.87
N LEU A 66 -9.40 5.22 8.61
CA LEU A 66 -8.12 5.67 8.07
C LEU A 66 -7.32 4.52 7.45
N LEU A 67 -7.27 3.37 8.11
CA LEU A 67 -6.59 2.18 7.60
C LEU A 67 -7.26 1.66 6.32
N LEU A 68 -8.60 1.67 6.24
CA LEU A 68 -9.30 1.25 5.03
C LEU A 68 -8.92 2.12 3.83
N ILE A 69 -8.90 3.45 4.01
CA ILE A 69 -8.47 4.40 2.99
C ILE A 69 -7.02 4.13 2.60
N ALA A 70 -6.14 3.94 3.60
CA ALA A 70 -4.72 3.63 3.38
C ALA A 70 -4.51 2.38 2.51
N PHE A 71 -5.22 1.29 2.81
CA PHE A 71 -5.14 0.05 2.04
C PHE A 71 -5.64 0.22 0.60
N ILE A 72 -6.69 1.00 0.37
CA ILE A 72 -7.21 1.29 -0.97
C ILE A 72 -6.22 2.15 -1.75
N SER A 73 -5.76 3.27 -1.17
CA SER A 73 -4.74 4.15 -1.76
C SER A 73 -3.47 3.38 -2.10
N PHE A 74 -2.97 2.57 -1.17
CA PHE A 74 -1.80 1.73 -1.37
C PHE A 74 -1.97 0.75 -2.53
N THR A 75 -3.12 0.08 -2.60
CA THR A 75 -3.43 -0.88 -3.66
C THR A 75 -3.45 -0.20 -5.03
N ILE A 76 -4.12 0.94 -5.14
CA ILE A 76 -4.19 1.72 -6.38
C ILE A 76 -2.78 2.17 -6.80
N GLY A 77 -2.01 2.76 -5.87
CA GLY A 77 -0.64 3.19 -6.14
C GLY A 77 0.30 2.05 -6.55
N ALA A 78 0.17 0.88 -5.90
CA ALA A 78 0.96 -0.30 -6.21
C ALA A 78 0.63 -0.85 -7.61
N LEU A 79 -0.66 -0.99 -7.95
CA LEU A 79 -1.12 -1.47 -9.24
C LEU A 79 -0.72 -0.53 -10.38
N LEU A 80 -0.84 0.78 -10.19
CA LEU A 80 -0.40 1.77 -11.17
C LEU A 80 1.11 1.70 -11.41
N THR A 81 1.90 1.48 -10.35
CA THR A 81 3.36 1.36 -10.42
C THR A 81 3.80 0.11 -11.20
N SER A 82 3.13 -1.02 -10.99
CA SER A 82 3.52 -2.30 -11.60
C SER A 82 3.01 -2.50 -13.02
N SER A 83 1.86 -1.89 -13.37
CA SER A 83 1.13 -2.22 -14.60
C SER A 83 1.50 -1.31 -15.77
N ILE A 84 1.81 -0.03 -15.51
CA ILE A 84 1.98 0.96 -16.58
C ILE A 84 3.41 1.53 -16.58
N PRO A 85 4.25 1.18 -17.57
CA PRO A 85 5.63 1.62 -17.65
C PRO A 85 5.77 3.04 -18.26
N GLN A 86 5.00 4.00 -17.77
CA GLN A 86 5.04 5.40 -18.21
C GLN A 86 5.49 6.33 -17.08
N MET A 87 6.42 7.24 -17.36
CA MET A 87 7.04 8.11 -16.35
C MET A 87 6.01 8.93 -15.56
N THR A 88 5.08 9.60 -16.26
CA THR A 88 4.04 10.43 -15.63
C THR A 88 3.17 9.62 -14.67
N ILE A 89 2.78 8.41 -15.06
CA ILE A 89 1.94 7.53 -14.23
C ILE A 89 2.73 7.03 -13.02
N LYS A 90 4.02 6.73 -13.18
CA LYS A 90 4.87 6.37 -12.03
C LYS A 90 4.99 7.51 -11.02
N VAL A 91 5.09 8.76 -11.45
CA VAL A 91 5.12 9.92 -10.54
C VAL A 91 3.80 10.02 -9.77
N ILE A 92 2.65 9.93 -10.45
CA ILE A 92 1.34 9.96 -9.80
C ILE A 92 1.19 8.79 -8.81
N ALA A 93 1.59 7.59 -9.21
CA ALA A 93 1.55 6.41 -8.36
C ALA A 93 2.41 6.58 -7.11
N ARG A 94 3.57 7.23 -7.21
CA ARG A 94 4.43 7.56 -6.05
C ARG A 94 3.77 8.54 -5.10
N LEU A 95 3.10 9.58 -5.61
CA LEU A 95 2.37 10.52 -4.77
C LEU A 95 1.26 9.81 -3.99
N ILE A 96 0.49 8.93 -4.65
CA ILE A 96 -0.55 8.11 -4.01
C ILE A 96 0.04 7.18 -2.93
N LEU A 97 1.22 6.60 -3.18
CA LEU A 97 1.88 5.74 -2.19
C LEU A 97 2.44 6.54 -0.99
N VAL A 98 2.85 7.79 -1.20
CA VAL A 98 3.27 8.68 -0.10
C VAL A 98 2.05 9.05 0.74
N THR A 99 0.92 9.41 0.12
CA THR A 99 -0.31 9.71 0.87
C THR A 99 -0.82 8.48 1.62
N SER A 100 -0.79 7.29 1.01
CA SER A 100 -1.18 6.06 1.70
C SER A 100 -0.30 5.75 2.91
N SER A 101 1.00 6.06 2.83
CA SER A 101 1.93 5.89 3.96
C SER A 101 1.59 6.83 5.13
N LEU A 102 1.19 8.07 4.83
CA LEU A 102 0.68 9.01 5.84
C LEU A 102 -0.63 8.51 6.45
N GLU A 103 -1.55 7.98 5.61
CA GLU A 103 -2.81 7.39 6.07
C GLU A 103 -2.57 6.17 6.97
N PHE A 104 -1.62 5.30 6.64
CA PHE A 104 -1.21 4.18 7.50
C PHE A 104 -0.64 4.67 8.83
N TYR A 105 0.24 5.67 8.80
CA TYR A 105 0.79 6.26 10.02
C TYR A 105 -0.32 6.79 10.92
N MET A 106 -1.26 7.55 10.36
CA MET A 106 -2.42 8.08 11.09
C MET A 106 -3.37 6.97 11.56
N GLY A 107 -3.61 5.95 10.75
CA GLY A 107 -4.51 4.84 11.07
C GLY A 107 -3.96 3.89 12.13
N TYR A 108 -2.65 3.61 12.15
CA TYR A 108 -2.03 2.74 13.15
C TYR A 108 -1.73 3.46 14.47
N LEU A 109 -1.13 4.66 14.42
CA LEU A 109 -0.73 5.36 15.65
C LEU A 109 -1.83 6.26 16.21
N LEU A 110 -2.73 6.77 15.36
CA LEU A 110 -3.78 7.74 15.71
C LEU A 110 -3.27 8.86 16.62
N PRO A 111 -2.34 9.71 16.14
CA PRO A 111 -1.71 10.71 16.99
C PRO A 111 -2.74 11.72 17.53
N ASN A 112 -2.46 12.27 18.71
CA ASN A 112 -3.41 13.11 19.45
C ASN A 112 -3.97 14.31 18.65
N TRP A 113 -3.19 14.86 17.71
CA TRP A 113 -3.66 15.93 16.84
C TRP A 113 -4.73 15.46 15.84
N VAL A 114 -4.59 14.26 15.27
CA VAL A 114 -5.61 13.64 14.40
C VAL A 114 -6.89 13.39 15.19
N LYS A 115 -6.76 12.82 16.41
CA LYS A 115 -7.90 12.62 17.31
C LYS A 115 -8.63 13.93 17.57
N LYS A 116 -7.89 14.98 17.94
CA LYS A 116 -8.46 16.30 18.23
C LYS A 116 -9.08 16.99 17.01
N ILE A 117 -8.68 16.67 15.79
CA ILE A 117 -9.28 17.25 14.58
C ILE A 117 -10.54 16.48 14.19
N LEU A 118 -10.50 15.15 14.22
CA LEU A 118 -11.53 14.28 13.64
C LEU A 118 -12.60 13.83 14.65
N LEU A 119 -12.29 13.79 15.95
CA LEU A 119 -13.23 13.44 17.03
C LEU A 119 -13.73 14.68 17.78
N LYS A 120 -13.44 15.89 17.30
CA LYS A 120 -13.71 17.17 18.01
C LYS A 120 -15.19 17.51 18.20
N ASN A 121 -16.12 16.71 17.66
CA ASN A 121 -17.55 17.04 17.61
C ASN A 121 -18.42 16.23 18.60
N ASP A 122 -17.85 15.44 19.50
CA ASP A 122 -18.61 14.64 20.50
C ASP A 122 -18.59 15.26 21.92
N ASN A 123 -18.44 16.59 22.04
CA ASN A 123 -18.67 17.33 23.30
C ASN A 123 -19.81 18.34 23.14
#